data_AF-A0A554WC97-F1
#
_entry.id   AF-A0A554WC97-F1
#
_cell.length_a   1.000
_cell.length_b   1.000
_cell.length_c   1.000
_cell.angle_alpha   90.00
_cell.angle_beta   90.00
_cell.angle_gamma   90.00
#
_symmetry.space_group_name_H-M   'P 1'
#
loop_
_entity.id
_entity.type
_entity.pdbx_description
1 polymer ?
#
loop_
_entity_poly.entity_id
_entity_poly.type
_entity_poly.pdbx_seq_one_letter_code
_entity_poly.pdbx_strand_id
1 'polypeptide(L)'
;MQKWQQALKDADDWLAELNFGTACQRVSNFILKMPHPSDGRAVTLFSREDMGAMLDLKLETVSHEVSRLVKEAVPKPLGKQGRVYHLREPQRLMQAAA
;
A
#
# COMPACT_ATOMS: atom_id res chain seq x y z
N MET A 1 -13.69 -22.34 15.00
CA MET A 1 -12.25 -22.62 14.84
C MET A 1 -11.76 -22.43 13.40
N GLN A 2 -12.40 -23.02 12.38
CA GLN A 2 -11.93 -22.94 10.98
C GLN A 2 -11.85 -21.51 10.39
N LYS A 3 -12.80 -20.61 10.71
CA LYS A 3 -12.84 -19.24 10.14
C LYS A 3 -11.64 -18.36 10.56
N TRP A 4 -11.19 -18.48 11.81
CA TRP A 4 -10.05 -17.70 12.32
C TRP A 4 -8.72 -18.21 11.76
N GLN A 5 -8.58 -19.53 11.65
CA GLN A 5 -7.41 -20.15 11.03
C GLN A 5 -7.31 -19.80 9.54
N GLN A 6 -8.44 -19.75 8.83
CA GLN A 6 -8.46 -19.33 7.44
C GLN A 6 -8.08 -17.85 7.29
N ALA A 7 -8.69 -16.95 8.08
CA ALA A 7 -8.37 -15.53 8.02
C ALA A 7 -6.89 -15.23 8.36
N LEU A 8 -6.30 -15.99 9.30
CA LEU A 8 -4.88 -15.90 9.62
C LEU A 8 -4.01 -16.36 8.44
N LYS A 9 -4.34 -17.51 7.85
CA LYS A 9 -3.62 -18.03 6.68
C LYS A 9 -3.72 -17.07 5.49
N ASP A 10 -4.89 -16.50 5.23
CA ASP A 10 -5.10 -15.55 4.15
C ASP A 10 -4.28 -14.27 4.36
N ALA A 11 -4.10 -13.84 5.62
CA ALA A 11 -3.24 -12.72 5.95
C ALA A 11 -1.74 -13.05 5.78
N ASP A 12 -1.32 -14.26 6.14
CA ASP A 12 0.05 -14.75 5.93
C ASP A 12 0.41 -14.87 4.45
N ASP A 13 -0.48 -15.48 3.65
CA ASP A 13 -0.32 -15.63 2.20
C ASP A 13 -0.25 -14.23 1.54
N TRP A 14 -1.14 -13.34 1.96
CA TRP A 14 -1.15 -11.95 1.51
C TRP A 14 0.14 -11.18 1.86
N LEU A 15 0.72 -11.39 3.05
CA LEU A 15 2.00 -10.80 3.43
C LEU A 15 3.17 -11.37 2.63
N ALA A 16 3.14 -12.66 2.32
CA ALA A 16 4.14 -13.28 1.45
C ALA A 16 4.06 -12.67 0.04
N GLU A 17 2.87 -12.56 -0.55
CA GLU A 17 2.65 -11.94 -1.87
C GLU A 17 3.17 -10.50 -1.93
N LEU A 18 2.93 -9.71 -0.89
CA LEU A 18 3.39 -8.32 -0.78
C LEU A 18 4.92 -8.17 -0.73
N ASN A 19 5.64 -9.23 -0.40
CA ASN A 19 7.08 -9.21 -0.23
C ASN A 19 7.88 -9.59 -1.49
N PHE A 20 7.19 -9.92 -2.59
CA PHE A 20 7.83 -10.20 -3.88
C PHE A 20 7.92 -8.97 -4.79
N GLY A 21 8.96 -8.97 -5.63
CA GLY A 21 9.19 -7.94 -6.64
C GLY A 21 10.03 -6.76 -6.14
N THR A 22 10.09 -5.71 -6.97
CA THR A 22 10.78 -4.45 -6.70
C THR A 22 10.08 -3.66 -5.59
N ALA A 23 10.79 -2.72 -4.97
CA ALA A 23 10.20 -1.83 -3.98
C ALA A 23 8.94 -1.09 -4.50
N CYS A 24 8.96 -0.66 -5.76
CA CYS A 24 7.81 -0.01 -6.41
C CYS A 24 6.60 -0.94 -6.49
N GLN A 25 6.81 -2.20 -6.90
CA GLN A 25 5.75 -3.20 -6.98
C GLN A 25 5.14 -3.50 -5.61
N ARG A 26 6.00 -3.74 -4.60
CA ARG A 26 5.58 -4.01 -3.22
C ARG A 26 4.77 -2.86 -2.64
N VAL A 27 5.25 -1.61 -2.79
CA VAL A 27 4.55 -0.41 -2.31
C VAL A 27 3.24 -0.19 -3.08
N SER A 28 3.21 -0.40 -4.39
CA SER A 28 2.00 -0.23 -5.21
C SER A 28 0.92 -1.24 -4.83
N ASN A 29 1.30 -2.52 -4.69
CA ASN A 29 0.41 -3.58 -4.23
C ASN A 29 -0.13 -3.30 -2.82
N PHE A 30 0.72 -2.82 -1.91
CA PHE A 30 0.29 -2.45 -0.57
C PHE A 30 -0.77 -1.34 -0.60
N ILE A 31 -0.56 -0.28 -1.38
CA ILE A 31 -1.51 0.84 -1.48
C ILE A 31 -2.87 0.36 -2.02
N LEU A 32 -2.90 -0.54 -3.00
CA LEU A 32 -4.14 -1.12 -3.55
C LEU A 32 -4.95 -1.89 -2.50
N LYS A 33 -4.28 -2.40 -1.46
CA LYS A 33 -4.88 -3.19 -0.39
C LYS A 33 -5.30 -2.36 0.83
N MET A 34 -5.15 -1.04 0.76
CA MET A 34 -5.49 -0.11 1.84
C MET A 34 -6.72 0.78 1.55
N PRO A 35 -7.84 0.27 0.98
CA PRO A 35 -9.01 1.09 0.73
C PRO A 35 -9.57 1.65 2.04
N HIS A 36 -9.98 2.92 2.01
CA HIS A 36 -10.67 3.53 3.13
C HIS A 36 -12.05 2.89 3.27
N PRO A 37 -12.48 2.49 4.48
CA PRO A 37 -13.71 1.70 4.67
C PRO A 37 -14.98 2.41 4.19
N SER A 38 -14.97 3.74 4.18
CA SER A 38 -16.10 4.57 3.75
C SER A 38 -16.00 5.11 2.31
N ASP A 39 -14.84 5.00 1.66
CA ASP A 39 -14.62 5.54 0.31
C ASP A 39 -13.64 4.64 -0.45
N GLY A 40 -14.14 3.90 -1.45
CA GLY A 40 -13.33 2.96 -2.24
C GLY A 40 -12.27 3.64 -3.12
N ARG A 41 -12.23 4.98 -3.17
CA ARG A 41 -11.20 5.76 -3.83
C ARG A 41 -10.27 6.48 -2.88
N ALA A 42 -10.49 6.42 -1.57
CA ALA A 42 -9.53 6.87 -0.60
C ALA A 42 -8.73 5.68 -0.09
N VAL A 43 -7.48 5.93 0.30
CA VAL A 43 -6.62 4.94 0.96
C VAL A 43 -6.00 5.57 2.18
N THR A 44 -5.91 4.79 3.27
CA THR A 44 -5.22 5.20 4.48
C THR A 44 -3.96 4.37 4.64
N LEU A 45 -2.81 5.02 4.49
CA LEU A 45 -1.52 4.35 4.60
C LEU A 45 -1.04 4.32 6.06
N PHE A 46 -0.27 3.29 6.38
CA PHE A 46 0.49 3.22 7.63
C PHE A 46 1.65 4.23 7.63
N SER A 47 2.35 4.35 8.76
CA SER A 47 3.58 5.16 8.79
C SER A 47 4.62 4.53 7.84
N ARG A 48 5.62 5.31 7.41
CA ARG A 48 6.68 4.78 6.53
C ARG A 48 7.52 3.71 7.23
N GLU A 49 7.65 3.81 8.54
CA GLU A 49 8.32 2.83 9.38
C GLU A 49 7.53 1.52 9.45
N ASP A 50 6.24 1.58 9.79
CA ASP A 50 5.35 0.41 9.80
C ASP A 50 5.29 -0.27 8.42
N MET A 51 5.16 0.53 7.36
CA MET A 51 5.19 0.02 5.99
C MET A 51 6.51 -0.67 5.66
N GLY A 52 7.63 -0.12 6.12
CA GLY A 52 8.95 -0.74 5.94
C GLY A 52 9.05 -2.09 6.64
N ALA A 53 8.54 -2.19 7.86
CA ALA A 53 8.49 -3.45 8.61
C ALA A 53 7.59 -4.50 7.93
N MET A 54 6.43 -4.10 7.42
CA MET A 54 5.49 -5.01 6.74
C MET A 54 5.99 -5.48 5.37
N LEU A 55 6.65 -4.58 4.64
CA LEU A 55 7.11 -4.80 3.28
C LEU A 55 8.58 -5.18 3.23
N ASP A 56 9.25 -5.51 4.34
CA ASP A 56 10.70 -5.79 4.37
C ASP A 56 11.50 -4.79 3.47
N LEU A 57 11.31 -3.51 3.75
CA LEU A 57 11.94 -2.38 3.09
C LEU A 57 12.45 -1.38 4.13
N LYS A 58 13.50 -0.64 3.79
CA LYS A 58 13.91 0.52 4.60
C LYS A 58 12.86 1.63 4.50
N LEU A 59 12.68 2.39 5.58
CA LEU A 59 11.70 3.48 5.62
C LEU A 59 11.94 4.53 4.53
N GLU A 60 13.21 4.77 4.17
CA GLU A 60 13.64 5.71 3.15
C GLU A 60 13.22 5.22 1.76
N THR A 61 13.32 3.92 1.52
CA THR A 61 12.84 3.29 0.28
C THR A 61 11.33 3.43 0.15
N VAL A 62 10.58 3.14 1.21
CA VAL A 62 9.12 3.35 1.21
C VAL A 62 8.78 4.81 0.98
N SER A 63 9.47 5.73 1.66
CA SER A 63 9.27 7.18 1.51
C SER A 63 9.51 7.64 0.07
N HIS A 64 10.58 7.14 -0.56
CA HIS A 64 10.92 7.43 -1.95
C HIS A 64 9.81 6.96 -2.91
N GLU A 65 9.41 5.69 -2.83
CA GLU A 65 8.39 5.13 -3.74
C GLU A 65 7.03 5.81 -3.56
N VAL A 66 6.60 6.10 -2.33
CA VAL A 66 5.33 6.81 -2.15
C VAL A 66 5.41 8.25 -2.65
N SER A 67 6.52 8.95 -2.41
CA SER A 67 6.73 10.31 -2.93
C SER A 67 6.74 10.33 -4.45
N ARG A 68 7.35 9.32 -5.09
CA ARG A 68 7.35 9.11 -6.53
C ARG A 68 5.91 8.94 -7.05
N LEU A 69 5.13 8.01 -6.49
CA LEU A 69 3.74 7.79 -6.89
C LEU A 69 2.87 9.04 -6.72
N VAL A 70 3.03 9.78 -5.62
CA VAL A 70 2.33 11.05 -5.37
C VAL A 70 2.70 12.10 -6.43
N LYS A 71 3.98 12.21 -6.81
CA LYS A 71 4.43 13.10 -7.89
C LYS A 71 3.85 12.69 -9.25
N GLU A 72 3.68 11.40 -9.49
CA GLU A 72 2.99 10.84 -10.67
C GLU A 72 1.46 11.01 -10.60
N ALA A 73 0.96 11.74 -9.59
CA ALA A 73 -0.45 12.08 -9.38
C ALA A 73 -1.40 10.91 -9.07
N VAL A 74 -0.86 9.70 -8.83
CA VAL A 74 -1.63 8.47 -8.62
C VAL A 74 -2.41 8.51 -7.29
N PRO A 75 -1.77 8.56 -6.10
CA PRO A 75 -2.42 8.98 -4.85
C PRO A 75 -2.24 10.49 -4.63
N LYS A 76 -3.35 11.20 -4.36
CA LYS A 76 -3.35 12.62 -3.96
C LYS A 76 -3.56 12.76 -2.46
N PRO A 77 -2.67 13.41 -1.69
CA PRO A 77 -2.88 13.63 -0.26
C PRO A 77 -4.19 14.42 0.00
N LEU A 78 -5.01 13.96 0.94
CA LEU A 78 -6.27 14.61 1.34
C LEU A 78 -6.11 15.60 2.51
N GLY A 79 -4.89 15.81 3.02
CA GLY A 79 -4.60 16.78 4.08
C GLY A 79 -3.11 16.99 4.30
N LYS A 80 -2.75 18.01 5.10
CA LYS A 80 -1.34 18.37 5.38
C LYS A 80 -0.63 17.44 6.38
N GLN A 81 -1.37 16.76 7.25
CA GLN A 81 -0.83 15.81 8.24
C GLN A 81 -1.43 14.40 8.14
N GLY A 82 -2.31 14.16 7.16
CA GLY A 82 -2.99 12.88 7.02
C GLY A 82 -2.16 11.85 6.26
N ARG A 83 -2.34 10.58 6.59
CA ARG A 83 -1.90 9.44 5.76
C ARG A 83 -3.01 8.97 4.82
N VAL A 84 -4.00 9.84 4.59
CA VAL A 84 -5.15 9.57 3.74
C VAL A 84 -4.91 10.19 2.37
N TYR A 85 -5.08 9.38 1.33
CA TYR A 85 -4.88 9.77 -0.06
C TYR A 85 -6.11 9.44 -0.88
N HIS A 86 -6.37 10.21 -1.93
CA HIS A 86 -7.35 9.88 -2.95
C HIS A 86 -6.66 9.26 -4.15
N LEU A 87 -7.01 8.02 -4.48
CA LEU A 87 -6.55 7.30 -5.67
C LEU A 87 -7.26 7.84 -6.91
N ARG A 88 -6.52 8.56 -7.75
CA ARG A 88 -7.05 9.11 -9.01
C ARG A 88 -7.01 8.11 -10.15
N GLU A 89 -5.92 7.33 -10.24
CA GLU A 89 -5.63 6.45 -11.37
C GLU A 89 -5.23 5.04 -10.87
N PRO A 90 -6.19 4.26 -10.33
CA PRO A 90 -5.89 2.93 -9.80
C PRO A 90 -5.29 1.98 -10.84
N GLN A 91 -5.59 2.17 -12.13
CA GLN A 91 -5.00 1.36 -13.21
C GLN A 91 -3.48 1.55 -13.32
N ARG A 92 -2.96 2.77 -13.09
CA ARG A 92 -1.51 3.01 -13.12
C ARG A 92 -0.81 2.39 -11.93
N LEU A 93 -1.49 2.34 -10.78
CA LEU A 93 -1.00 1.63 -9.61
C LEU A 93 -0.96 0.11 -9.85
N MET A 94 -1.97 -0.45 -10.54
CA MET A 94 -1.97 -1.86 -10.95
C MET A 94 -0.84 -2.18 -11.94
N GLN A 95 -0.50 -1.26 -12.84
CA GLN A 95 0.65 -1.43 -13.75
C GLN A 95 2.00 -1.37 -13.01
N ALA A 96 2.13 -0.47 -12.03
CA ALA A 96 3.33 -0.37 -11.20
C ALA A 96 3.49 -1.58 -10.25
N ALA A 97 2.40 -2.29 -9.98
CA ALA A 97 2.33 -3.49 -9.16
C ALA A 97 2.60 -4.80 -9.92
N ALA A 98 2.52 -4.79 -11.25
CA ALA A 98 2.81 -5.93 -12.14
C ALA A 98 4.32 -6.09 -12.36
#